data_AF-A0A7H0F4S6-F1
#
_entry.id   AF-A0A7H0F4S6-F1
#
_cell.length_a   1.000
_cell.length_b   1.000
_cell.length_c   1.000
_cell.angle_alpha   90.00
_cell.angle_beta   90.00
_cell.angle_gamma   90.00
#
_symmetry.space_group_name_H-M   'P 1'
#
loop_
_entity.id
_entity.type
_entity.pdbx_description
1 polymer ?
#
loop_
_entity_poly.entity_id
_entity_poly.type
_entity_poly.pdbx_seq_one_letter_code
_entity_poly.pdbx_strand_id
1 'polypeptide(L)'
;MEPFLDSPGSLRIDCEMSNTLKRAWIRIAFDPTDKGKVFGRGGRNIQAIRTVVTAAAELAGQSVYLDIYGNNSHSPDGSDEEEKIFPPKSRSGNTPGSFSKPRFRR
;
A
#
# COMPACT_ATOMS: atom_id res chain seq x y z
N MET A 1 -14.59 -3.81 -27.71
CA MET A 1 -13.91 -3.66 -26.42
C MET A 1 -14.99 -3.81 -25.35
N GLU A 2 -14.85 -4.77 -24.44
CA GLU A 2 -15.84 -5.03 -23.38
C GLU A 2 -15.38 -4.45 -22.03
N PRO A 3 -16.30 -4.09 -21.12
CA PRO A 3 -15.94 -3.61 -19.79
C PRO A 3 -15.16 -4.66 -18.98
N PHE A 4 -14.20 -4.20 -18.19
CA PHE A 4 -13.39 -5.08 -17.33
C PHE A 4 -14.20 -5.66 -16.14
N LEU A 5 -15.15 -4.88 -15.63
CA LEU A 5 -16.01 -5.24 -14.50
C LEU A 5 -17.32 -5.85 -15.01
N ASP A 6 -17.89 -6.78 -14.24
CA ASP A 6 -19.21 -7.37 -14.57
C ASP A 6 -20.33 -6.36 -14.38
N SER A 7 -20.18 -5.47 -13.38
CA SER A 7 -21.16 -4.43 -13.07
C SER A 7 -20.55 -3.02 -13.28
N PRO A 8 -20.23 -2.61 -14.52
CA PRO A 8 -19.56 -1.32 -14.77
C PRO A 8 -20.38 -0.12 -14.31
N GLY A 9 -21.72 -0.22 -14.30
CA GLY A 9 -22.60 0.82 -13.80
C GLY A 9 -22.53 1.04 -12.27
N SER A 10 -21.92 0.12 -11.52
CA SER A 10 -21.66 0.24 -10.08
C SER A 10 -20.37 0.99 -9.76
N LEU A 11 -19.47 1.17 -10.75
CA LEU A 11 -18.21 1.86 -10.55
C LEU A 11 -18.47 3.33 -10.22
N ARG A 12 -17.92 3.79 -9.09
CA ARG A 12 -17.92 5.18 -8.66
C ARG A 12 -16.49 5.59 -8.36
N ILE A 13 -16.13 6.76 -8.87
CA ILE A 13 -14.82 7.37 -8.67
C ILE A 13 -15.07 8.78 -8.18
N ASP A 14 -14.42 9.13 -7.09
CA ASP A 14 -14.36 10.48 -6.56
C ASP A 14 -12.90 10.93 -6.54
N CYS A 15 -12.66 12.18 -6.93
CA CYS A 15 -11.32 12.75 -7.03
C CYS A 15 -11.30 14.12 -6.36
N GLU A 16 -10.40 14.28 -5.40
CA GLU A 16 -10.18 15.52 -4.68
C GLU A 16 -8.74 15.98 -4.90
N MET A 17 -8.56 17.24 -5.30
CA MET A 17 -7.25 17.78 -5.65
C MET A 17 -6.86 18.90 -4.70
N SER A 18 -5.70 18.77 -4.05
CA SER A 18 -5.07 19.83 -3.28
C SER A 18 -3.99 20.51 -4.12
N ASN A 19 -4.29 21.71 -4.62
CA ASN A 19 -3.33 22.51 -5.38
C ASN A 19 -2.14 22.96 -4.53
N THR A 20 -2.38 23.26 -3.25
CA THR A 20 -1.34 23.67 -2.29
C THR A 20 -0.35 22.55 -2.01
N LEU A 21 -0.84 21.32 -1.82
CA LEU A 21 -0.01 20.17 -1.50
C LEU A 21 0.46 19.40 -2.74
N LYS A 22 0.07 19.85 -3.94
CA LYS A 22 0.31 19.12 -5.21
C LYS A 22 -0.09 17.64 -5.06
N ARG A 23 -1.27 17.38 -4.49
CA ARG A 23 -1.72 16.03 -4.14
C ARG A 23 -3.13 15.75 -4.66
N ALA A 24 -3.31 14.59 -5.26
CA ALA A 24 -4.61 14.04 -5.65
C ALA A 24 -5.04 12.92 -4.69
N TRP A 25 -6.29 12.94 -4.25
CA TRP A 25 -6.96 11.86 -3.55
C TRP A 25 -7.99 11.22 -4.47
N ILE A 26 -7.82 9.94 -4.77
CA ILE A 26 -8.72 9.17 -5.64
C ILE A 26 -9.38 8.09 -4.78
N ARG A 27 -10.70 8.11 -4.73
CA ARG A 27 -11.49 7.12 -4.00
C ARG A 27 -12.33 6.33 -4.99
N ILE A 28 -12.26 5.01 -4.90
CA ILE A 28 -12.92 4.09 -5.84
C ILE A 28 -13.89 3.19 -5.08
N ALA A 29 -15.10 3.02 -5.60
CA ALA A 29 -16.07 2.03 -5.16
C ALA A 29 -16.62 1.26 -6.36
N PHE A 30 -16.90 -0.02 -6.16
CA PHE A 30 -17.45 -0.93 -7.17
C PHE A 30 -18.23 -2.05 -6.47
N ASP A 31 -19.00 -2.83 -7.23
CA ASP A 31 -19.73 -3.97 -6.69
C ASP A 31 -18.79 -4.98 -6.01
N PRO A 32 -19.07 -5.45 -4.77
CA PRO A 32 -18.25 -6.47 -4.12
C PRO A 32 -17.99 -7.74 -4.96
N THR A 33 -18.89 -8.10 -5.89
CA THR A 33 -18.68 -9.24 -6.80
C THR A 33 -17.47 -9.03 -7.72
N ASP A 34 -17.16 -7.79 -8.06
CA ASP A 34 -16.04 -7.41 -8.92
C ASP A 34 -14.69 -7.37 -8.17
N LYS A 35 -14.68 -7.53 -6.85
CA LYS A 35 -13.47 -7.47 -6.00
C LYS A 35 -12.37 -8.40 -6.50
N GLY A 36 -12.70 -9.64 -6.86
CA GLY A 36 -11.71 -10.60 -7.35
C GLY A 36 -10.99 -10.13 -8.61
N LYS A 37 -11.69 -9.42 -9.50
CA LYS A 37 -11.13 -8.85 -10.73
C LYS A 37 -10.29 -7.61 -10.45
N VAL A 38 -10.83 -6.67 -9.66
CA VAL A 38 -10.13 -5.42 -9.34
C VAL A 38 -8.81 -5.68 -8.63
N PHE A 39 -8.81 -6.52 -7.60
CA PHE A 39 -7.56 -6.87 -6.91
C PHE A 39 -6.69 -7.82 -7.76
N GLY A 40 -7.32 -8.76 -8.47
CA GLY A 40 -6.64 -9.81 -9.21
C GLY A 40 -5.95 -10.82 -8.30
N ARG A 41 -5.46 -11.92 -8.88
CA ARG A 41 -4.72 -12.94 -8.13
C ARG A 41 -3.45 -12.35 -7.51
N GLY A 42 -3.36 -12.38 -6.19
CA GLY A 42 -2.23 -11.83 -5.43
C GLY A 42 -2.13 -10.31 -5.45
N GLY A 43 -3.21 -9.59 -5.76
CA GLY A 43 -3.19 -8.11 -5.79
C GLY A 43 -2.52 -7.51 -7.02
N ARG A 44 -2.12 -8.32 -8.01
CA ARG A 44 -1.34 -7.84 -9.17
C ARG A 44 -2.09 -6.80 -10.00
N ASN A 45 -3.41 -6.95 -10.14
CA ASN A 45 -4.17 -6.02 -10.96
C ASN A 45 -4.29 -4.66 -10.27
N ILE A 46 -4.65 -4.65 -8.98
CA ILE A 46 -4.73 -3.37 -8.25
C ILE A 46 -3.37 -2.69 -8.12
N GLN A 47 -2.28 -3.46 -8.00
CA GLN A 47 -0.94 -2.89 -8.02
C GLN A 47 -0.59 -2.27 -9.37
N ALA A 48 -0.94 -2.91 -10.50
CA ALA A 48 -0.75 -2.32 -11.82
C ALA A 48 -1.52 -1.00 -11.97
N ILE A 49 -2.78 -0.96 -11.51
CA ILE A 49 -3.59 0.27 -11.49
C ILE A 49 -2.90 1.36 -10.66
N ARG A 50 -2.45 1.02 -9.44
CA ARG A 50 -1.71 1.96 -8.57
C ARG A 50 -0.46 2.50 -9.25
N THR A 51 0.36 1.64 -9.86
CA THR A 51 1.58 2.05 -10.57
C THR A 51 1.28 3.05 -11.69
N VAL A 52 0.27 2.78 -12.52
CA VAL A 52 -0.09 3.68 -13.64
C VAL A 52 -0.59 5.03 -13.12
N VAL A 53 -1.42 5.02 -12.08
CA VAL A 53 -1.96 6.24 -11.47
C VAL A 53 -0.85 7.07 -10.82
N THR A 54 0.08 6.43 -10.10
CA THR A 54 1.26 7.09 -9.53
C THR A 54 2.14 7.70 -10.61
N ALA A 55 2.47 6.95 -11.67
CA ALA A 55 3.28 7.46 -12.77
C ALA A 55 2.62 8.67 -13.45
N ALA A 56 1.30 8.64 -13.65
CA ALA A 56 0.56 9.78 -14.21
C ALA A 56 0.61 11.02 -13.30
N ALA A 57 0.49 10.83 -11.98
CA ALA A 57 0.61 11.92 -11.01
C ALA A 57 2.02 12.52 -11.00
N GLU A 58 3.07 11.68 -11.03
CA GLU A 58 4.46 12.12 -11.10
C GLU A 58 4.74 12.94 -12.35
N LEU A 59 4.23 12.52 -13.52
CA LEU A 59 4.33 13.27 -14.77
C LEU A 59 3.62 14.65 -14.68
N ALA A 60 2.59 14.77 -13.86
CA ALA A 60 1.90 16.03 -13.58
C ALA A 60 2.57 16.86 -12.47
N GLY A 61 3.69 16.39 -11.89
CA GLY A 61 4.34 17.04 -10.76
C GLY A 61 3.51 17.00 -9.47
N GLN A 62 2.74 15.92 -9.29
CA GLN A 62 1.84 15.70 -8.16
C GLN A 62 2.11 14.35 -7.49
N SER A 63 1.68 14.23 -6.23
CA SER A 63 1.53 12.94 -5.54
C SER A 63 0.09 12.46 -5.59
N VAL A 64 -0.15 11.16 -5.46
CA VAL A 64 -1.51 10.60 -5.47
C VAL A 64 -1.71 9.59 -4.35
N TYR A 65 -2.89 9.62 -3.75
CA TYR A 65 -3.37 8.63 -2.81
C TYR A 65 -4.60 7.94 -3.40
N LEU A 66 -4.56 6.62 -3.52
CA LEU A 66 -5.65 5.81 -4.06
C LEU A 66 -6.24 4.92 -2.97
N ASP A 67 -7.53 5.14 -2.69
CA ASP A 67 -8.31 4.38 -1.72
C ASP A 67 -9.44 3.59 -2.38
N ILE A 68 -9.77 2.44 -1.78
CA ILE A 68 -10.80 1.53 -2.27
C ILE A 68 -11.81 1.28 -1.15
N TYR A 69 -13.02 1.79 -1.33
CA TYR A 69 -14.10 1.61 -0.38
C TYR A 69 -14.42 0.13 -0.15
N GLY A 70 -14.67 -0.23 1.11
CA GLY A 70 -14.99 -1.61 1.51
C GLY A 70 -13.77 -2.53 1.61
N ASN A 71 -12.55 -2.00 1.45
CA ASN A 71 -11.32 -2.75 1.68
C ASN A 71 -10.65 -2.35 2.99
N ASN A 72 -10.93 -3.07 4.08
CA ASN A 72 -10.28 -2.86 5.39
C ASN A 72 -8.81 -3.32 5.48
N SER A 73 -8.13 -3.53 4.35
CA SER A 73 -6.70 -3.87 4.34
C SER A 73 -5.85 -2.61 4.47
N HIS A 74 -5.93 -1.94 5.61
CA HIS A 74 -4.90 -0.97 5.98
C HIS A 74 -3.62 -1.70 6.32
N SER A 75 -2.69 -1.73 5.37
CA SER A 75 -1.26 -1.64 5.66
C SER A 75 -0.63 -0.77 4.58
N PRO A 76 -0.53 0.55 4.81
CA PRO A 76 0.29 1.40 3.97
C PRO A 76 1.75 1.04 4.26
N ASP A 77 2.32 0.21 3.39
CA ASP A 77 3.77 0.11 3.26
C ASP A 77 4.24 1.36 2.52
N GLY A 78 4.80 2.33 3.26
CA GLY A 78 5.27 3.59 2.69
C GLY A 78 5.29 4.76 3.67
N SER A 79 6.28 4.78 4.57
CA SER A 79 6.96 5.98 5.09
C SER A 79 6.10 7.15 5.58
N ASP A 80 5.47 6.99 6.73
CA ASP A 80 5.31 8.10 7.67
C ASP A 80 6.44 7.97 8.70
N GLU A 81 7.41 8.90 8.63
CA GLU A 81 8.44 9.12 9.64
C GLU A 81 7.75 9.63 10.91
N GLU A 82 7.11 8.71 11.65
CA GLU A 82 6.67 8.99 13.01
C GLU A 82 7.92 8.98 13.89
N GLU A 83 8.41 10.20 14.17
CA GLU A 83 9.47 10.52 15.10
C GLU A 83 9.06 10.06 16.51
N LYS A 84 9.06 8.74 16.75
CA LYS A 84 8.99 8.19 18.09
C LYS A 84 10.32 8.50 18.77
N ILE A 85 10.26 9.55 19.58
CA ILE A 85 11.23 9.87 20.63
C ILE A 85 11.29 8.68 21.59
N PHE A 86 12.01 7.63 21.22
CA PHE A 86 12.43 6.58 22.13
C PHE A 86 13.73 7.04 22.79
N PRO A 87 13.86 6.97 24.13
CA PRO A 87 15.11 7.31 24.78
C PRO A 87 16.22 6.33 24.33
N PRO A 88 17.45 6.82 24.10
CA PRO A 88 18.53 5.98 23.60
C PRO A 88 18.89 4.91 24.63
N LYS A 89 18.68 3.63 24.27
CA LYS A 89 19.27 2.50 24.99
C LYS A 89 20.78 2.57 24.83
N SER A 90 21.45 2.82 25.96
CA SER A 90 22.89 2.77 26.15
C SER A 90 23.50 1.51 25.53
N ARG A 91 24.27 1.66 24.45
CA ARG A 91 25.12 0.60 23.88
C ARG A 91 26.34 0.42 24.77
N SER A 92 26.25 -0.48 25.74
CA SER A 92 27.40 -0.98 26.50
C SER A 92 27.98 -2.21 25.79
N GLY A 93 29.21 -2.06 25.30
CA GLY A 93 30.28 -3.03 25.54
C GLY A 93 30.17 -4.43 24.96
N ASN A 94 30.87 -4.62 23.84
CA ASN A 94 31.52 -5.85 23.37
C ASN A 94 31.82 -6.92 24.46
N THR A 95 31.36 -8.16 24.29
CA THR A 95 32.03 -9.35 24.85
C THR A 95 31.75 -10.57 23.95
N PRO A 96 32.78 -11.28 23.46
CA PRO A 96 32.62 -12.42 22.55
C PRO A 96 32.56 -13.76 23.31
N GLY A 97 31.70 -14.67 22.83
CA GLY A 97 31.86 -16.11 23.02
C GLY A 97 30.89 -16.78 23.99
N SER A 98 30.06 -17.69 23.48
CA SER A 98 29.74 -18.96 24.15
C SER A 98 29.06 -19.91 23.16
N PHE A 99 29.77 -20.98 22.84
CA PHE A 99 29.39 -22.06 21.94
C PHE A 99 28.24 -22.89 22.52
N SER A 100 27.13 -23.05 21.79
CA SER A 100 26.12 -24.07 22.09
C SER A 100 26.43 -25.34 21.29
N LYS A 101 26.88 -26.40 21.98
CA LYS A 101 27.20 -27.72 21.40
C LYS A 101 25.96 -28.42 20.82
N PRO A 102 26.08 -29.20 19.73
CA PRO A 102 24.98 -30.00 19.18
C PRO A 102 24.71 -31.26 20.02
N ARG A 103 23.42 -31.58 20.22
CA ARG A 103 22.95 -32.82 20.86
C ARG A 103 23.05 -33.98 19.87
N PHE A 104 23.85 -35.00 20.18
CA PHE A 104 23.73 -36.33 19.58
C PHE A 104 23.01 -37.28 20.55
N ARG A 105 21.97 -37.95 20.05
CA ARG A 105 21.29 -39.09 20.67
C ARG A 105 21.88 -40.37 20.09
N ARG A 106 22.36 -41.28 20.94
CA ARG A 106 22.13 -42.74 20.88
C ARG A 106 22.48 -43.32 22.23
#